data_AF-A0A4R5UK95-F1
#
_entry.id   AF-A0A4R5UK95-F1
#
_cell.length_a   1.000
_cell.length_b   1.000
_cell.length_c   1.000
_cell.angle_alpha   90.00
_cell.angle_beta   90.00
_cell.angle_gamma   90.00
#
_symmetry.space_group_name_H-M   'P 1'
#
loop_
_entity.id
_entity.type
_entity.pdbx_description
1 polymer ?
#
loop_
_entity_poly.entity_id
_entity_poly.type
_entity_poly.pdbx_seq_one_letter_code
_entity_poly.pdbx_strand_id
1 'polypeptide(L)'
;MNEIVTNPAPAHASRPQLRSLTGKRSPIVFLQAAVDQKEQYQEIMALDDIDYVTQALGIGALLNGAIDTATGRFDAGRARQLIVDFNQALPPADSKYKLAIMNSYQSTVSQENSVVSGMIDKILDVLKTAIGVALGQKSIDQITAAVTDAFTNLKSQDGDAWIFWQKREAHKTVYSYAILFAVQDESTGRVMLAFPMSLEIEVNVEFEKVLWITVKDSHNYSVKVDAMKIAQLLFPKAPGSQTLQSIASAPRLRGLADVEYQTRASDITDITVTNWSQSTLFARAAKGSLVTAGSLQQIMAFEPAIDIPLEPENHYLVHYKLNGEAKQIGMIFNDYLPDSTLWFVSR
;
A
#
# COMPACT_ATOMS: atom_id res chain seq x y z
N MET A 1 38.05 -35.76 32.23
CA MET A 1 37.21 -34.75 32.90
C MET A 1 37.80 -33.39 32.58
N ASN A 2 37.18 -32.43 31.89
CA ASN A 2 35.89 -32.34 31.20
C ASN A 2 36.09 -31.36 30.03
N GLU A 3 35.41 -31.64 28.91
CA GLU A 3 35.18 -30.72 27.80
C GLU A 3 34.40 -29.48 28.26
N ILE A 4 34.63 -28.33 27.61
CA ILE A 4 33.55 -27.56 26.96
C ILE A 4 34.13 -26.96 25.67
N VAL A 5 33.56 -27.39 24.55
CA VAL A 5 33.69 -26.85 23.20
C VAL A 5 32.73 -25.68 23.05
N THR A 6 33.18 -24.52 22.57
CA THR A 6 32.32 -23.64 21.75
C THR A 6 33.15 -22.97 20.65
N ASN A 7 32.67 -23.19 19.43
CA ASN A 7 33.18 -22.74 18.14
C ASN A 7 32.55 -21.37 17.81
N PRO A 8 33.28 -20.34 17.37
CA PRO A 8 32.66 -19.11 16.88
C PRO A 8 32.08 -19.34 15.46
N ALA A 9 30.78 -19.13 15.32
CA ALA A 9 30.08 -19.14 14.04
C ALA A 9 30.56 -18.00 13.11
N PRO A 10 30.56 -18.18 11.78
CA PRO A 10 31.01 -17.18 10.82
C PRO A 10 29.95 -16.08 10.59
N ALA A 11 30.43 -14.85 10.50
CA ALA A 11 29.66 -13.67 10.12
C ALA A 11 29.24 -13.73 8.65
N HIS A 12 27.96 -13.98 8.39
CA HIS A 12 27.30 -13.65 7.12
C HIS A 12 25.87 -13.17 7.38
N ALA A 13 25.74 -11.92 7.81
CA ALA A 13 24.52 -11.15 7.62
C ALA A 13 24.64 -10.39 6.30
N SER A 14 24.10 -10.98 5.23
CA SER A 14 23.98 -10.32 3.93
C SER A 14 23.02 -9.14 4.08
N ARG A 15 23.56 -7.92 4.03
CA ARG A 15 22.74 -6.70 3.91
C ARG A 15 21.85 -6.80 2.66
N PRO A 16 20.56 -6.44 2.71
CA PRO A 16 19.76 -6.28 1.51
C PRO A 16 20.40 -5.20 0.63
N GLN A 17 20.73 -5.55 -0.61
CA GLN A 17 21.25 -4.58 -1.57
C GLN A 17 20.11 -3.63 -1.97
N LEU A 18 20.20 -2.39 -1.51
CA LEU A 18 19.42 -1.26 -2.02
C LEU A 18 19.68 -1.14 -3.53
N ARG A 19 18.66 -1.45 -4.34
CA ARG A 19 18.72 -1.39 -5.80
C ARG A 19 18.83 0.08 -6.25
N SER A 20 19.91 0.44 -6.92
CA SER A 20 20.04 1.75 -7.57
C SER A 20 19.26 1.75 -8.88
N LEU A 21 18.11 2.42 -8.88
CA LEU A 21 17.43 2.82 -10.09
C LEU A 21 17.87 4.26 -10.40
N THR A 22 18.91 4.44 -11.23
CA THR A 22 19.32 5.74 -11.83
C THR A 22 18.49 6.15 -13.06
N GLY A 23 17.79 7.28 -12.95
CA GLY A 23 17.00 7.97 -13.98
C GLY A 23 16.28 9.12 -13.28
N LYS A 24 15.94 10.23 -13.96
CA LYS A 24 15.14 11.34 -13.37
C LYS A 24 13.81 10.76 -12.86
N ARG A 25 13.75 10.36 -11.58
CA ARG A 25 12.76 9.38 -11.11
C ARG A 25 11.86 10.00 -10.06
N SER A 26 10.55 9.83 -10.25
CA SER A 26 9.58 9.89 -9.16
C SER A 26 10.11 9.09 -7.97
N PRO A 27 10.00 9.60 -6.73
CA PRO A 27 10.41 8.84 -5.56
C PRO A 27 9.61 7.52 -5.52
N ILE A 28 10.32 6.40 -5.36
CA ILE A 28 9.72 5.10 -5.06
C ILE A 28 9.98 4.86 -3.58
N VAL A 29 8.90 4.73 -2.81
CA VAL A 29 8.94 4.45 -1.38
C VAL A 29 8.41 3.03 -1.18
N PHE A 30 9.18 2.20 -0.46
CA PHE A 30 8.73 0.87 -0.04
C PHE A 30 8.35 0.96 1.43
N LEU A 31 7.10 0.62 1.76
CA LEU A 31 6.59 0.60 3.13
C LEU A 31 6.35 -0.86 3.52
N GLN A 32 6.91 -1.28 4.66
CA GLN A 32 6.64 -2.58 5.26
C GLN A 32 6.14 -2.34 6.69
N ALA A 33 4.87 -2.63 6.93
CA ALA A 33 4.25 -2.42 8.23
C ALA A 33 4.14 -3.73 9.01
N ALA A 34 4.41 -3.67 10.33
CA ALA A 34 4.05 -4.74 11.25
C ALA A 34 2.57 -4.56 11.64
N VAL A 35 1.66 -5.25 10.95
CA VAL A 35 0.20 -5.15 11.20
C VAL A 35 -0.29 -6.40 11.94
N ASP A 36 -1.12 -6.24 12.97
CA ASP A 36 -1.76 -7.32 13.73
C ASP A 36 -2.74 -8.17 12.88
N GLN A 37 -3.18 -7.66 11.73
CA GLN A 37 -3.86 -8.39 10.67
C GLN A 37 -2.96 -8.41 9.43
N LYS A 38 -2.55 -9.60 8.98
CA LYS A 38 -1.74 -9.73 7.75
C LYS A 38 -2.52 -9.16 6.57
N GLU A 39 -2.05 -8.05 6.00
CA GLU A 39 -2.46 -7.62 4.68
C GLU A 39 -2.04 -8.68 3.67
N GLN A 40 -3.01 -9.21 2.93
CA GLN A 40 -2.83 -10.36 2.06
C GLN A 40 -2.59 -9.95 0.60
N TYR A 41 -2.52 -8.65 0.32
CA TYR A 41 -2.13 -8.12 -0.98
C TYR A 41 -0.67 -7.68 -0.97
N GLN A 42 -0.02 -7.87 -2.11
CA GLN A 42 1.06 -6.98 -2.50
C GLN A 42 0.44 -5.67 -2.98
N GLU A 43 0.51 -4.61 -2.17
CA GLU A 43 -0.06 -3.31 -2.51
C GLU A 43 0.91 -2.47 -3.34
N ILE A 44 0.41 -1.94 -4.47
CA ILE A 44 1.20 -1.15 -5.40
C ILE A 44 0.47 0.14 -5.70
N MET A 45 1.04 1.24 -5.21
CA MET A 45 0.46 2.57 -5.33
C MET A 45 1.21 3.38 -6.40
N ALA A 46 0.50 3.74 -7.44
CA ALA A 46 0.94 4.59 -8.54
C ALA A 46 0.27 5.95 -8.41
N LEU A 47 0.80 6.81 -7.54
CA LEU A 47 0.21 8.10 -7.19
C LEU A 47 1.07 9.26 -7.71
N ASP A 48 0.43 10.27 -8.30
CA ASP A 48 1.05 11.54 -8.66
C ASP A 48 1.00 12.54 -7.48
N ASP A 49 0.01 12.40 -6.59
CA ASP A 49 -0.11 13.22 -5.38
C ASP A 49 -0.19 12.33 -4.12
N ILE A 50 0.72 12.60 -3.17
CA ILE A 50 0.85 11.83 -1.92
C ILE A 50 -0.36 11.98 -1.00
N ASP A 51 -1.14 13.04 -1.17
CA ASP A 51 -2.39 13.26 -0.43
C ASP A 51 -3.38 12.10 -0.55
N TYR A 52 -3.26 11.31 -1.61
CA TYR A 52 -4.17 10.20 -1.88
C TYR A 52 -3.69 8.86 -1.31
N VAL A 53 -2.54 8.80 -0.63
CA VAL A 53 -2.03 7.56 -0.01
C VAL A 53 -3.04 6.99 0.99
N THR A 54 -3.65 7.81 1.84
CA THR A 54 -4.66 7.35 2.81
C THR A 54 -5.91 6.78 2.12
N GLN A 55 -6.29 7.34 0.97
CA GLN A 55 -7.40 6.81 0.18
C GLN A 55 -7.04 5.44 -0.42
N ALA A 56 -5.83 5.29 -0.97
CA ALA A 56 -5.34 4.02 -1.50
C ALA A 56 -5.28 2.92 -0.42
N LEU A 57 -4.70 3.23 0.75
CA LEU A 57 -4.65 2.33 1.91
C LEU A 57 -6.06 1.96 2.40
N GLY A 58 -6.99 2.92 2.44
CA GLY A 58 -8.37 2.67 2.83
C GLY A 58 -9.08 1.68 1.90
N ILE A 59 -8.82 1.78 0.59
CA ILE A 59 -9.32 0.83 -0.41
C ILE A 59 -8.66 -0.55 -0.20
N GLY A 60 -7.35 -0.59 0.02
CA GLY A 60 -6.60 -1.82 0.30
C GLY A 60 -7.14 -2.57 1.51
N ALA A 61 -7.26 -1.87 2.63
CA ALA A 61 -7.81 -2.41 3.88
C ALA A 61 -9.25 -2.92 3.74
N LEU A 62 -10.11 -2.20 3.00
CA LEU A 62 -11.48 -2.65 2.72
C LEU A 62 -11.47 -3.96 1.92
N LEU A 63 -10.66 -4.03 0.87
CA LEU A 63 -10.65 -5.15 -0.07
C LEU A 63 -9.83 -6.34 0.42
N ASN A 64 -9.00 -6.17 1.44
CA ASN A 64 -8.29 -7.28 2.08
C ASN A 64 -9.26 -8.35 2.60
N GLY A 65 -10.46 -7.94 3.05
CA GLY A 65 -11.53 -8.85 3.44
C GLY A 65 -12.17 -9.65 2.31
N ALA A 66 -11.75 -9.44 1.05
CA ALA A 66 -12.16 -10.20 -0.12
C ALA A 66 -11.15 -11.28 -0.54
N ILE A 67 -10.03 -11.42 0.18
CA ILE A 67 -9.13 -12.56 -0.01
C ILE A 67 -9.62 -13.72 0.85
N ASP A 68 -9.75 -14.89 0.24
CA ASP A 68 -9.92 -16.14 0.96
C ASP A 68 -8.59 -16.49 1.65
N THR A 69 -8.58 -16.42 2.98
CA THR A 69 -7.38 -16.62 3.79
C THR A 69 -6.80 -18.03 3.71
N ALA A 70 -7.57 -19.01 3.25
CA ALA A 70 -7.10 -20.38 3.07
C ALA A 70 -6.43 -20.58 1.71
N THR A 71 -6.92 -19.92 0.66
CA THR A 71 -6.47 -20.16 -0.72
C THR A 71 -5.63 -19.02 -1.31
N GLY A 72 -5.70 -17.83 -0.74
CA GLY A 72 -5.09 -16.60 -1.29
C GLY A 72 -5.84 -16.03 -2.49
N ARG A 73 -7.05 -16.53 -2.77
CA ARG A 73 -7.81 -16.18 -3.96
C ARG A 73 -8.71 -14.98 -3.68
N PHE A 74 -8.78 -14.08 -4.65
CA PHE A 74 -9.68 -12.94 -4.62
C PHE A 74 -11.11 -13.38 -4.95
N ASP A 75 -12.03 -13.11 -4.04
CA ASP A 75 -13.46 -13.34 -4.21
C ASP A 75 -14.17 -12.03 -4.61
N ALA A 76 -14.48 -11.93 -5.91
CA ALA A 76 -15.22 -10.80 -6.46
C ALA A 76 -16.63 -10.66 -5.86
N GLY A 77 -17.30 -11.74 -5.48
CA GLY A 77 -18.60 -11.70 -4.80
C GLY A 77 -18.49 -11.04 -3.43
N ARG A 78 -17.50 -11.46 -2.63
CA ARG A 78 -17.22 -10.87 -1.33
C ARG A 78 -16.81 -9.39 -1.44
N ALA A 79 -15.96 -9.04 -2.40
CA ALA A 79 -15.57 -7.65 -2.67
C ALA A 79 -16.77 -6.76 -2.98
N ARG A 80 -17.72 -7.24 -3.80
CA ARG A 80 -18.96 -6.48 -4.08
C ARG A 80 -19.76 -6.21 -2.82
N GLN A 81 -19.89 -7.21 -1.94
CA GLN A 81 -20.62 -7.03 -0.68
C GLN A 81 -19.94 -5.98 0.20
N LEU A 82 -18.62 -6.06 0.37
CA LEU A 82 -17.84 -5.09 1.15
C LEU A 82 -18.00 -3.66 0.62
N ILE A 83 -17.97 -3.49 -0.70
CA ILE A 83 -18.19 -2.19 -1.35
C ILE A 83 -19.62 -1.68 -1.11
N VAL A 84 -20.63 -2.55 -1.18
CA VAL A 84 -22.02 -2.18 -0.90
C VAL A 84 -22.17 -1.74 0.56
N ASP A 85 -21.63 -2.51 1.50
CA ASP A 85 -21.68 -2.21 2.94
C ASP A 85 -20.97 -0.88 3.24
N PHE A 86 -19.78 -0.67 2.67
CA PHE A 86 -19.06 0.60 2.75
C PHE A 86 -19.91 1.76 2.22
N ASN A 87 -20.47 1.62 1.02
CA ASN A 87 -21.27 2.66 0.38
C ASN A 87 -22.57 3.00 1.14
N GLN A 88 -23.14 2.03 1.85
CA GLN A 88 -24.33 2.21 2.70
C GLN A 88 -23.99 2.87 4.04
N ALA A 89 -22.80 2.60 4.57
CA ALA A 89 -22.32 3.20 5.82
C ALA A 89 -21.87 4.66 5.68
N LEU A 90 -21.67 5.15 4.44
CA LEU A 90 -21.26 6.53 4.21
C LEU A 90 -22.33 7.54 4.68
N PRO A 91 -21.93 8.60 5.41
CA PRO A 91 -22.82 9.73 5.71
C PRO A 91 -23.36 10.38 4.42
N PRO A 92 -24.55 11.01 4.46
CA PRO A 92 -25.11 11.69 3.29
C PRO A 92 -24.18 12.73 2.65
N ALA A 93 -23.41 13.45 3.46
CA ALA A 93 -22.43 14.46 3.01
C ALA A 93 -21.27 13.87 2.17
N ASP A 94 -20.98 12.58 2.37
CA ASP A 94 -19.88 11.84 1.76
C ASP A 94 -20.35 10.86 0.68
N SER A 95 -21.64 10.87 0.36
CA SER A 95 -22.26 9.99 -0.67
C SER A 95 -21.62 10.10 -2.06
N LYS A 96 -20.92 11.20 -2.35
CA LYS A 96 -20.14 11.41 -3.57
C LYS A 96 -18.84 10.59 -3.65
N TYR A 97 -18.37 10.05 -2.52
CA TYR A 97 -17.15 9.23 -2.42
C TYR A 97 -17.43 7.73 -2.41
N LYS A 98 -18.61 7.32 -2.86
CA LYS A 98 -18.94 5.92 -3.05
C LYS A 98 -17.95 5.25 -4.01
N LEU A 99 -17.64 4.00 -3.71
CA LEU A 99 -16.89 3.12 -4.58
C LEU A 99 -17.81 2.60 -5.68
N ALA A 100 -17.41 2.79 -6.93
CA ALA A 100 -18.10 2.25 -8.10
C ALA A 100 -17.36 1.00 -8.60
N ILE A 101 -18.09 -0.09 -8.78
CA ILE A 101 -17.57 -1.29 -9.46
C ILE A 101 -17.72 -1.07 -10.95
N MET A 102 -16.60 -0.98 -11.66
CA MET A 102 -16.61 -0.73 -13.10
C MET A 102 -16.70 -2.03 -13.89
N ASN A 103 -15.90 -3.03 -13.50
CA ASN A 103 -15.89 -4.33 -14.15
C ASN A 103 -15.34 -5.41 -13.22
N SER A 104 -15.63 -6.67 -13.52
CA SER A 104 -14.96 -7.82 -12.90
C SER A 104 -14.53 -8.77 -14.00
N TYR A 105 -13.38 -9.40 -13.80
CA TYR A 105 -12.73 -10.18 -14.83
C TYR A 105 -12.30 -11.53 -14.26
N GLN A 106 -12.62 -12.60 -14.98
CA GLN A 106 -12.19 -13.95 -14.68
C GLN A 106 -11.76 -14.62 -15.97
N SER A 107 -10.54 -15.15 -15.99
CA SER A 107 -10.01 -15.87 -17.15
C SER A 107 -9.00 -16.91 -16.74
N THR A 108 -8.88 -17.95 -17.55
CA THR A 108 -7.79 -18.92 -17.44
C THR A 108 -6.87 -18.77 -18.65
N VAL A 109 -5.58 -18.61 -18.42
CA VAL A 109 -4.54 -18.53 -19.44
C VAL A 109 -3.61 -19.72 -19.28
N SER A 110 -3.46 -20.52 -20.34
CA SER A 110 -2.53 -21.65 -20.34
C SER A 110 -1.44 -21.50 -21.41
N GLN A 111 -0.27 -22.07 -21.12
CA GLN A 111 0.84 -22.22 -22.06
C GLN A 111 1.55 -23.55 -21.84
N GLU A 112 1.97 -24.16 -22.93
CA GLU A 112 2.79 -25.37 -22.95
C GLU A 112 4.16 -25.03 -23.52
N ASN A 113 5.22 -25.51 -22.88
CA ASN A 113 6.63 -25.39 -23.28
C ASN A 113 7.04 -23.98 -23.71
N SER A 114 6.56 -22.96 -22.98
CA SER A 114 6.79 -21.56 -23.30
C SER A 114 7.60 -20.87 -22.22
N VAL A 115 8.36 -19.87 -22.64
CA VAL A 115 9.19 -19.04 -21.78
C VAL A 115 8.30 -18.25 -20.82
N VAL A 116 8.71 -18.13 -19.56
CA VAL A 116 7.97 -17.40 -18.50
C VAL A 116 7.61 -15.97 -18.93
N SER A 117 8.51 -15.27 -19.64
CA SER A 117 8.21 -13.95 -20.21
C SER A 117 6.97 -13.95 -21.11
N GLY A 118 6.77 -15.00 -21.91
CA GLY A 118 5.59 -15.14 -22.76
C GLY A 118 4.31 -15.34 -21.94
N MET A 119 4.36 -15.96 -20.76
CA MET A 119 3.21 -16.06 -19.85
C MET A 119 2.90 -14.71 -19.20
N ILE A 120 3.93 -14.00 -18.74
CA ILE A 120 3.81 -12.64 -18.21
C ILE A 120 3.14 -11.73 -19.24
N ASP A 121 3.59 -11.74 -20.50
CA ASP A 121 3.01 -10.92 -21.57
C ASP A 121 1.51 -11.19 -21.78
N LYS A 122 1.09 -12.48 -21.78
CA LYS A 122 -0.34 -12.82 -21.91
C LYS A 122 -1.17 -12.33 -20.73
N ILE A 123 -0.64 -12.42 -19.51
CA ILE A 123 -1.33 -11.90 -18.32
C ILE A 123 -1.42 -10.38 -18.38
N LEU A 124 -0.37 -9.70 -18.83
CA LEU A 124 -0.41 -8.25 -19.02
C LEU A 124 -1.43 -7.84 -20.08
N ASP A 125 -1.58 -8.58 -21.17
CA ASP A 125 -2.61 -8.29 -22.18
C ASP A 125 -4.03 -8.51 -21.64
N VAL A 126 -4.22 -9.56 -20.84
CA VAL A 126 -5.45 -9.78 -20.08
C VAL A 126 -5.73 -8.61 -19.13
N LEU A 127 -4.74 -8.16 -18.38
CA LEU A 127 -4.89 -7.05 -17.43
C LEU A 127 -5.15 -5.73 -18.13
N LYS A 128 -4.47 -5.41 -19.24
CA LYS A 128 -4.76 -4.22 -20.05
C LYS A 128 -6.22 -4.20 -20.51
N THR A 129 -6.73 -5.37 -20.92
CA THR A 129 -8.14 -5.53 -21.32
C THR A 129 -9.08 -5.33 -20.14
N ALA A 130 -8.77 -5.93 -18.98
CA ALA A 130 -9.57 -5.80 -17.76
C ALA A 130 -9.58 -4.37 -17.21
N ILE A 131 -8.45 -3.67 -17.31
CA ILE A 131 -8.28 -2.28 -16.87
C ILE A 131 -9.06 -1.35 -17.80
N GLY A 132 -8.99 -1.54 -19.12
CA GLY A 132 -9.80 -0.80 -20.09
C GLY A 132 -9.65 0.72 -20.05
N VAL A 133 -8.51 1.22 -19.55
CA VAL A 133 -8.14 2.65 -19.50
C VAL A 133 -6.72 2.77 -20.01
N ALA A 134 -6.44 3.84 -20.74
CA ALA A 134 -5.09 4.22 -21.09
C ALA A 134 -4.38 4.69 -19.81
N LEU A 135 -3.68 3.78 -19.14
CA LEU A 135 -2.81 4.13 -18.01
C LEU A 135 -1.53 4.79 -18.52
N GLY A 136 -0.96 5.69 -17.72
CA GLY A 136 0.38 6.22 -17.98
C GLY A 136 1.45 5.12 -18.00
N GLN A 137 2.53 5.33 -18.76
CA GLN A 137 3.61 4.35 -18.91
C GLN A 137 4.20 3.92 -17.55
N LYS A 138 4.30 4.85 -16.59
CA LYS A 138 4.79 4.57 -15.22
C LYS A 138 3.94 3.50 -14.52
N SER A 139 2.63 3.62 -14.61
CA SER A 139 1.67 2.67 -14.02
C SER A 139 1.77 1.31 -14.73
N ILE A 140 1.95 1.30 -16.05
CA ILE A 140 2.19 0.08 -16.83
C ILE A 140 3.48 -0.63 -16.41
N ASP A 141 4.57 0.12 -16.19
CA ASP A 141 5.86 -0.43 -15.76
C ASP A 141 5.75 -1.07 -14.37
N GLN A 142 5.01 -0.43 -13.44
CA GLN A 142 4.76 -0.98 -12.10
C GLN A 142 3.92 -2.25 -12.14
N ILE A 143 2.86 -2.28 -12.96
CA ILE A 143 2.05 -3.49 -13.18
C ILE A 143 2.91 -4.61 -13.76
N THR A 144 3.76 -4.28 -14.74
CA THR A 144 4.67 -5.25 -15.38
C THR A 144 5.65 -5.85 -14.37
N ALA A 145 6.25 -5.03 -13.52
CA ALA A 145 7.15 -5.49 -12.47
C ALA A 145 6.45 -6.42 -11.46
N ALA A 146 5.27 -6.03 -10.99
CA ALA A 146 4.47 -6.81 -10.05
C ALA A 146 4.07 -8.18 -10.59
N VAL A 147 3.57 -8.22 -11.83
CA VAL A 147 3.22 -9.48 -12.49
C VAL A 147 4.47 -10.32 -12.69
N THR A 148 5.61 -9.71 -13.03
CA THR A 148 6.88 -10.45 -13.16
C THR A 148 7.33 -11.08 -11.83
N ASP A 149 7.19 -10.36 -10.72
CA ASP A 149 7.51 -10.84 -9.37
C ASP A 149 6.53 -11.93 -8.88
N ALA A 150 5.33 -12.02 -9.46
CA ALA A 150 4.42 -13.14 -9.19
C ALA A 150 4.89 -14.48 -9.80
N PHE A 151 5.81 -14.46 -10.79
CA PHE A 151 6.38 -15.67 -11.41
C PHE A 151 7.84 -15.91 -11.07
N THR A 152 8.55 -14.89 -10.61
CA THR A 152 10.00 -14.90 -10.42
C THR A 152 10.37 -14.30 -9.08
N ASN A 153 11.64 -14.40 -8.66
CA ASN A 153 12.08 -13.91 -7.34
C ASN A 153 11.26 -14.50 -6.17
N LEU A 154 10.67 -15.69 -6.36
CA LEU A 154 9.75 -16.28 -5.39
C LEU A 154 10.47 -16.72 -4.12
N LYS A 155 11.77 -17.03 -4.20
CA LYS A 155 12.56 -17.38 -3.01
C LYS A 155 12.59 -16.26 -1.97
N SER A 156 12.73 -15.01 -2.39
CA SER A 156 12.76 -13.86 -1.46
C SER A 156 11.39 -13.49 -0.94
N GLN A 157 10.33 -14.02 -1.56
CA GLN A 157 8.94 -13.75 -1.20
C GLN A 157 8.30 -14.90 -0.40
N ASP A 158 9.03 -16.01 -0.22
CA ASP A 158 8.51 -17.17 0.49
C ASP A 158 8.28 -16.83 1.97
N GLY A 159 7.00 -16.86 2.38
CA GLY A 159 6.55 -16.45 3.70
C GLY A 159 5.86 -15.08 3.74
N ASP A 160 5.89 -14.33 2.65
CA ASP A 160 5.13 -13.09 2.52
C ASP A 160 3.61 -13.36 2.52
N ALA A 161 2.85 -12.39 3.00
CA ALA A 161 1.42 -12.56 3.25
C ALA A 161 0.55 -12.65 1.99
N TRP A 162 1.11 -12.26 0.83
CA TRP A 162 0.40 -12.24 -0.46
C TRP A 162 0.64 -13.47 -1.34
N ILE A 163 1.50 -14.40 -0.91
CA ILE A 163 1.74 -15.67 -1.61
C ILE A 163 1.24 -16.86 -0.78
N PHE A 164 0.44 -17.71 -1.41
CA PHE A 164 -0.24 -18.83 -0.76
C PHE A 164 0.09 -20.13 -1.48
N TRP A 165 0.93 -20.95 -0.86
CA TRP A 165 1.30 -22.26 -1.41
C TRP A 165 0.19 -23.29 -1.15
N GLN A 166 -0.48 -23.74 -2.20
CA GLN A 166 -1.62 -24.66 -2.11
C GLN A 166 -1.21 -26.12 -2.25
N LYS A 167 -0.38 -26.45 -3.25
CA LYS A 167 0.10 -27.82 -3.52
C LYS A 167 1.58 -27.82 -3.85
N ARG A 168 2.31 -28.78 -3.29
CA ARG A 168 3.76 -28.98 -3.47
C ARG A 168 4.03 -30.46 -3.75
N GLU A 169 3.84 -30.86 -5.01
CA GLU A 169 4.01 -32.24 -5.48
C GLU A 169 5.36 -32.37 -6.22
N ALA A 170 5.80 -33.62 -6.45
CA ALA A 170 7.10 -33.89 -7.09
C ALA A 170 7.26 -33.31 -8.51
N HIS A 171 6.15 -33.06 -9.22
CA HIS A 171 6.16 -32.56 -10.59
C HIS A 171 5.18 -31.41 -10.82
N LYS A 172 4.64 -30.83 -9.74
CA LYS A 172 3.60 -29.82 -9.81
C LYS A 172 3.60 -28.94 -8.57
N THR A 173 3.55 -27.63 -8.78
CA THR A 173 3.36 -26.64 -7.72
C THR A 173 2.17 -25.78 -8.06
N VAL A 174 1.29 -25.56 -7.08
CA VAL A 174 0.14 -24.67 -7.20
C VAL A 174 0.22 -23.64 -6.09
N TYR A 175 0.12 -22.37 -6.45
CA TYR A 175 0.11 -21.26 -5.50
C TYR A 175 -0.80 -20.15 -5.98
N SER A 176 -1.26 -19.33 -5.04
CA SER A 176 -1.92 -18.06 -5.36
C SER A 176 -1.04 -16.87 -5.01
N TYR A 177 -1.20 -15.81 -5.79
CA TYR A 177 -0.51 -14.54 -5.60
C TYR A 177 -1.53 -13.40 -5.69
N ALA A 178 -1.68 -12.62 -4.62
CA ALA A 178 -2.67 -11.54 -4.54
C ALA A 178 -2.00 -10.17 -4.68
N ILE A 179 -2.52 -9.33 -5.58
CA ILE A 179 -1.98 -8.00 -5.90
C ILE A 179 -3.10 -6.98 -5.86
N LEU A 180 -2.84 -5.79 -5.32
CA LEU A 180 -3.75 -4.66 -5.42
C LEU A 180 -3.02 -3.46 -5.98
N PHE A 181 -3.48 -2.97 -7.13
CA PHE A 181 -3.01 -1.70 -7.67
C PHE A 181 -3.96 -0.58 -7.25
N ALA A 182 -3.41 0.54 -6.79
CA ALA A 182 -4.13 1.80 -6.64
C ALA A 182 -3.44 2.86 -7.50
N VAL A 183 -4.16 3.41 -8.47
CA VAL A 183 -3.62 4.34 -9.47
C VAL A 183 -4.35 5.67 -9.36
N GLN A 184 -3.58 6.73 -9.20
CA GLN A 184 -4.01 8.10 -9.32
C GLN A 184 -2.93 8.86 -10.10
N ASP A 185 -3.24 9.19 -11.34
CA ASP A 185 -2.36 10.00 -12.20
C ASP A 185 -3.22 10.92 -13.09
N GLU A 186 -2.58 11.68 -13.98
CA GLU A 186 -3.31 12.53 -14.93
C GLU A 186 -4.35 11.74 -15.76
N SER A 187 -4.08 10.46 -16.06
CA SER A 187 -4.98 9.62 -16.87
C SER A 187 -6.25 9.18 -16.13
N THR A 188 -6.23 9.16 -14.80
CA THR A 188 -7.40 8.84 -13.98
C THR A 188 -8.25 10.06 -13.65
N GLY A 189 -7.76 11.27 -13.93
CA GLY A 189 -8.49 12.52 -13.75
C GLY A 189 -8.90 12.77 -12.29
N ARG A 190 -10.20 12.74 -12.01
CA ARG A 190 -10.76 13.02 -10.66
C ARG A 190 -11.04 11.77 -9.83
N VAL A 191 -10.64 10.60 -10.31
CA VAL A 191 -10.86 9.35 -9.59
C VAL A 191 -9.54 8.66 -9.28
N MET A 192 -9.53 7.92 -8.17
CA MET A 192 -8.60 6.84 -7.95
C MET A 192 -9.18 5.58 -8.58
N LEU A 193 -8.38 4.90 -9.39
CA LEU A 193 -8.71 3.55 -9.86
C LEU A 193 -8.01 2.55 -8.97
N ALA A 194 -8.69 1.48 -8.61
CA ALA A 194 -8.06 0.37 -7.93
C ALA A 194 -8.42 -0.98 -8.57
N PHE A 195 -7.47 -1.91 -8.49
CA PHE A 195 -7.49 -3.19 -9.18
C PHE A 195 -7.02 -4.30 -8.23
N PRO A 196 -7.86 -4.75 -7.28
CA PRO A 196 -7.62 -6.00 -6.57
C PRO A 196 -7.63 -7.18 -7.56
N MET A 197 -6.67 -8.07 -7.41
CA MET A 197 -6.60 -9.30 -8.19
C MET A 197 -5.90 -10.44 -7.44
N SER A 198 -6.13 -11.65 -7.92
CA SER A 198 -5.32 -12.83 -7.58
C SER A 198 -5.00 -13.65 -8.82
N LEU A 199 -3.81 -14.26 -8.80
CA LEU A 199 -3.36 -15.23 -9.78
C LEU A 199 -3.29 -16.60 -9.09
N GLU A 200 -4.06 -17.59 -9.53
CA GLU A 200 -3.80 -19.00 -9.17
C GLU A 200 -2.90 -19.58 -10.24
N ILE A 201 -1.65 -19.84 -9.87
CA ILE A 201 -0.60 -20.29 -10.77
C ILE A 201 -0.36 -21.78 -10.52
N GLU A 202 -0.62 -22.58 -11.54
CA GLU A 202 -0.22 -23.97 -11.62
C GLU A 202 0.97 -24.09 -12.58
N VAL A 203 2.05 -24.72 -12.10
CA VAL A 203 3.26 -24.96 -12.89
C VAL A 203 3.72 -26.41 -12.71
N ASN A 204 4.09 -27.06 -13.81
CA ASN A 204 4.57 -28.46 -13.80
C ASN A 204 6.04 -28.57 -13.38
N VAL A 205 6.36 -28.02 -12.22
CA VAL A 205 7.71 -27.94 -11.64
C VAL A 205 7.58 -28.15 -10.14
N GLU A 206 8.55 -28.85 -9.55
CA GLU A 206 8.61 -29.05 -8.10
C GLU A 206 8.91 -27.74 -7.35
N PHE A 207 8.42 -27.65 -6.11
CA PHE A 207 8.46 -26.42 -5.31
C PHE A 207 9.86 -25.78 -5.23
N GLU A 208 10.89 -26.57 -4.92
CA GLU A 208 12.26 -26.05 -4.76
C GLU A 208 12.80 -25.41 -6.04
N LYS A 209 12.42 -25.90 -7.22
CA LYS A 209 12.80 -25.29 -8.49
C LYS A 209 11.99 -24.03 -8.79
N VAL A 210 10.70 -24.02 -8.44
CA VAL A 210 9.82 -22.85 -8.63
C VAL A 210 10.38 -21.60 -7.94
N LEU A 211 10.97 -21.74 -6.75
CA LEU A 211 11.53 -20.62 -5.99
C LEU A 211 12.62 -19.83 -6.75
N TRP A 212 13.28 -20.46 -7.73
CA TRP A 212 14.41 -19.90 -8.47
C TRP A 212 14.11 -19.65 -9.95
N ILE A 213 12.85 -19.77 -10.37
CA ILE A 213 12.46 -19.52 -11.76
C ILE A 213 12.76 -18.06 -12.14
N THR A 214 13.28 -17.92 -13.36
CA THR A 214 13.58 -16.66 -14.01
C THR A 214 12.68 -16.47 -15.23
N VAL A 215 12.65 -15.25 -15.77
CA VAL A 215 11.88 -14.92 -16.97
C VAL A 215 12.31 -15.70 -18.22
N LYS A 216 13.48 -16.37 -18.20
CA LYS A 216 14.04 -17.11 -19.34
C LYS A 216 13.72 -18.60 -19.31
N ASP A 217 13.24 -19.11 -18.18
CA ASP A 217 12.93 -20.53 -18.04
C ASP A 217 11.65 -20.88 -18.81
N SER A 218 11.51 -22.14 -19.21
CA SER A 218 10.39 -22.63 -20.00
C SER A 218 9.70 -23.79 -19.31
N HIS A 219 8.40 -23.63 -19.04
CA HIS A 219 7.58 -24.61 -18.33
C HIS A 219 6.13 -24.58 -18.81
N ASN A 220 5.36 -25.58 -18.41
CA ASN A 220 3.92 -25.60 -18.63
C ASN A 220 3.24 -24.86 -17.48
N TYR A 221 2.44 -23.87 -17.83
CA TYR A 221 1.70 -23.03 -16.90
C TYR A 221 0.21 -23.04 -17.20
N SER A 222 -0.59 -23.01 -16.14
CA SER A 222 -2.01 -22.68 -16.18
C SER A 222 -2.29 -21.65 -15.10
N VAL A 223 -2.76 -20.46 -15.49
CA VAL A 223 -2.97 -19.34 -14.59
C VAL A 223 -4.42 -18.92 -14.63
N LYS A 224 -5.12 -18.98 -13.49
CA LYS A 224 -6.43 -18.34 -13.34
C LYS A 224 -6.25 -16.94 -12.81
N VAL A 225 -6.85 -15.98 -13.49
CA VAL A 225 -6.83 -14.56 -13.16
C VAL A 225 -8.21 -14.17 -12.67
N ASP A 226 -8.30 -13.67 -11.45
CA ASP A 226 -9.51 -13.06 -10.90
C ASP A 226 -9.19 -11.63 -10.53
N ALA A 227 -9.92 -10.67 -11.08
CA ALA A 227 -9.68 -9.26 -10.87
C ALA A 227 -10.99 -8.45 -10.82
N MET A 228 -10.96 -7.31 -10.16
CA MET A 228 -12.04 -6.33 -10.21
C MET A 228 -11.47 -4.95 -10.42
N LYS A 229 -12.12 -4.17 -11.28
CA LYS A 229 -11.84 -2.75 -11.44
C LYS A 229 -12.85 -1.94 -10.64
N ILE A 230 -12.33 -1.09 -9.78
CA ILE A 230 -13.13 -0.14 -8.99
C ILE A 230 -12.63 1.29 -9.21
N ALA A 231 -13.53 2.25 -8.98
CA ALA A 231 -13.21 3.67 -9.01
C ALA A 231 -13.80 4.36 -7.79
N GLN A 232 -13.07 5.33 -7.25
CA GLN A 232 -13.56 6.24 -6.22
C GLN A 232 -13.22 7.67 -6.59
N LEU A 233 -14.13 8.61 -6.35
CA LEU A 233 -13.81 10.02 -6.46
C LEU A 233 -12.66 10.36 -5.50
N LEU A 234 -11.68 11.12 -5.97
CA LEU A 234 -10.57 11.57 -5.13
C LEU A 234 -11.09 12.41 -3.97
N PHE A 235 -10.57 12.14 -2.78
CA PHE A 235 -10.86 12.97 -1.62
C PHE A 235 -10.36 14.40 -1.84
N PRO A 236 -10.91 15.39 -1.13
CA PRO A 236 -10.33 16.72 -1.14
C PRO A 236 -8.89 16.60 -0.66
N LYS A 237 -7.99 17.27 -1.37
CA LYS A 237 -6.60 17.39 -0.92
C LYS A 237 -6.56 17.91 0.50
N ALA A 238 -5.66 17.35 1.32
CA ALA A 238 -5.55 17.77 2.71
C ALA A 238 -5.23 19.27 2.76
N PRO A 239 -5.83 20.06 3.68
CA PRO A 239 -5.63 21.51 3.74
C PRO A 239 -4.16 21.98 3.91
N GLY A 240 -3.19 21.07 4.12
CA GLY A 240 -1.75 21.38 4.18
C GLY A 240 -0.96 21.14 2.88
N SER A 241 -1.52 20.45 1.89
CA SER A 241 -0.76 20.07 0.69
C SER A 241 -0.63 21.21 -0.33
N GLN A 242 -1.62 22.11 -0.37
CA GLN A 242 -1.52 23.34 -1.15
C GLN A 242 -0.40 24.25 -0.62
N THR A 243 -0.15 24.24 0.68
CA THR A 243 0.94 25.00 1.31
C THR A 243 2.30 24.48 0.83
N LEU A 244 2.50 23.15 0.78
CA LEU A 244 3.74 22.54 0.29
C LEU A 244 3.93 22.69 -1.23
N GLN A 245 2.86 22.54 -2.02
CA GLN A 245 2.89 22.77 -3.47
C GLN A 245 3.16 24.25 -3.80
N SER A 246 2.65 25.19 -3.01
CA SER A 246 2.92 26.63 -3.18
C SER A 246 4.34 27.04 -2.79
N ILE A 247 4.96 26.35 -1.82
CA ILE A 247 6.37 26.55 -1.44
C ILE A 247 7.31 25.96 -2.50
N ALA A 248 6.95 24.82 -3.11
CA ALA A 248 7.71 24.19 -4.19
C ALA A 248 7.57 24.90 -5.55
N SER A 249 6.53 25.71 -5.76
CA SER A 249 6.14 26.24 -7.08
C SER A 249 6.03 27.76 -7.16
N ALA A 250 6.74 28.54 -6.33
CA ALA A 250 6.67 29.99 -6.43
C ALA A 250 7.52 30.53 -7.60
N PRO A 251 6.88 31.15 -8.61
CA PRO A 251 7.08 32.59 -8.79
C PRO A 251 5.79 33.37 -8.53
N ARG A 252 5.97 34.53 -7.89
CA ARG A 252 4.97 35.51 -7.46
C ARG A 252 3.90 35.76 -8.52
N LEU A 253 2.62 35.63 -8.17
CA LEU A 253 1.55 36.53 -8.67
C LEU A 253 0.33 36.51 -7.74
N ARG A 254 -0.24 37.71 -7.58
CA ARG A 254 -1.35 38.06 -6.70
C ARG A 254 -2.70 37.62 -7.27
N GLY A 255 -3.55 37.19 -6.34
CA GLY A 255 -4.99 37.46 -6.37
C GLY A 255 -5.84 36.34 -6.94
N LEU A 256 -6.58 35.65 -6.07
CA LEU A 256 -7.95 35.19 -6.31
C LEU A 256 -8.55 34.72 -4.97
N ALA A 257 -9.77 35.16 -4.73
CA ALA A 257 -10.50 35.05 -3.47
C ALA A 257 -11.43 33.83 -3.44
N ASP A 258 -11.61 33.33 -2.21
CA ASP A 258 -12.79 32.72 -1.58
C ASP A 258 -13.46 31.48 -2.19
N VAL A 259 -13.11 30.32 -1.60
CA VAL A 259 -14.09 29.26 -1.29
C VAL A 259 -13.99 28.96 0.19
N GLU A 260 -15.00 29.38 0.95
CA GLU A 260 -15.11 29.23 2.39
C GLU A 260 -15.45 27.76 2.74
N TYR A 261 -14.43 26.90 2.77
CA TYR A 261 -14.51 25.66 3.52
C TYR A 261 -14.38 26.02 4.99
N GLN A 262 -15.36 25.65 5.82
CA GLN A 262 -15.14 25.61 7.27
C GLN A 262 -14.22 24.43 7.62
N THR A 263 -12.97 24.50 7.18
CA THR A 263 -11.84 23.98 7.96
C THR A 263 -11.86 24.80 9.24
N ARG A 264 -12.52 24.32 10.29
CA ARG A 264 -12.02 24.69 11.62
C ARG A 264 -10.68 24.02 11.72
N ALA A 265 -9.62 24.75 11.33
CA ALA A 265 -8.30 24.56 11.89
C ALA A 265 -8.53 24.52 13.40
N SER A 266 -8.66 23.32 13.93
CA SER A 266 -8.84 23.16 15.35
C SER A 266 -7.45 23.37 15.89
N ASP A 267 -7.27 24.39 16.74
CA ASP A 267 -5.97 24.73 17.30
C ASP A 267 -5.52 23.55 18.16
N ILE A 268 -4.80 22.61 17.54
CA ILE A 268 -4.05 21.63 18.30
C ILE A 268 -2.82 22.35 18.83
N THR A 269 -2.65 22.30 20.14
CA THR A 269 -1.43 22.78 20.81
C THR A 269 -0.86 21.70 21.70
N ASP A 270 0.37 21.92 22.18
CA ASP A 270 1.02 21.07 23.19
C ASP A 270 1.09 19.59 22.79
N ILE A 271 1.50 19.31 21.55
CA ILE A 271 1.65 17.95 21.04
C ILE A 271 2.91 17.34 21.68
N THR A 272 2.77 16.19 22.32
CA THR A 272 3.89 15.40 22.83
C THR A 272 3.74 13.94 22.43
N VAL A 273 4.87 13.33 22.08
CA VAL A 273 4.96 11.93 21.68
C VAL A 273 5.73 11.19 22.76
N THR A 274 5.09 10.22 23.40
CA THR A 274 5.70 9.40 24.43
C THR A 274 5.62 7.90 24.09
N ASN A 275 6.34 7.06 24.83
CA ASN A 275 6.05 5.63 24.85
C ASN A 275 4.76 5.35 25.64
N TRP A 276 4.25 4.12 25.57
CA TRP A 276 3.00 3.73 26.26
C TRP A 276 3.03 3.89 27.78
N SER A 277 4.21 3.75 28.42
CA SER A 277 4.36 4.00 29.86
C SER A 277 4.51 5.48 30.21
N GLN A 278 4.45 6.38 29.22
CA GLN A 278 4.61 7.84 29.35
C GLN A 278 5.91 8.25 30.05
N SER A 279 6.91 7.37 30.07
CA SER A 279 8.17 7.58 30.78
C SER A 279 9.25 8.22 29.91
N THR A 280 9.09 8.12 28.59
CA THR A 280 10.06 8.61 27.61
C THR A 280 9.37 9.56 26.64
N LEU A 281 9.89 10.78 26.51
CA LEU A 281 9.44 11.78 25.54
C LEU A 281 10.34 11.67 24.29
N PHE A 282 9.72 11.51 23.13
CA PHE A 282 10.43 11.37 21.86
C PHE A 282 10.37 12.63 21.02
N ALA A 283 9.22 13.30 20.98
CA ALA A 283 9.06 14.52 20.21
C ALA A 283 8.01 15.44 20.83
N ARG A 284 8.10 16.71 20.48
CA ARG A 284 7.17 17.76 20.90
C ARG A 284 6.92 18.75 19.76
N ALA A 285 5.70 19.24 19.66
CA ALA A 285 5.36 20.33 18.76
C ALA A 285 4.40 21.30 19.44
N ALA A 286 4.65 22.60 19.26
CA ALA A 286 3.82 23.64 19.87
C ALA A 286 2.44 23.73 19.21
N LYS A 287 2.35 23.38 17.92
CA LYS A 287 1.16 23.49 17.09
C LYS A 287 1.01 22.28 16.17
N GLY A 288 -0.22 22.02 15.77
CA GLY A 288 -0.52 21.07 14.72
C GLY A 288 -1.90 21.26 14.15
N SER A 289 -2.37 20.27 13.40
CA SER A 289 -3.73 20.22 12.88
C SER A 289 -4.35 18.84 13.14
N LEU A 290 -5.66 18.84 13.40
CA LEU A 290 -6.48 17.64 13.49
C LEU A 290 -7.32 17.53 12.22
N VAL A 291 -7.29 16.38 11.58
CA VAL A 291 -8.26 16.00 10.56
C VAL A 291 -9.02 14.78 11.05
N THR A 292 -10.35 14.89 11.14
CA THR A 292 -11.23 13.79 11.52
C THR A 292 -12.03 13.34 10.31
N ALA A 293 -12.02 12.04 10.01
CA ALA A 293 -12.83 11.43 8.95
C ALA A 293 -13.46 10.12 9.45
N GLY A 294 -14.70 10.20 9.93
CA GLY A 294 -15.36 9.06 10.59
C GLY A 294 -14.73 8.76 11.96
N SER A 295 -14.32 7.51 12.20
CA SER A 295 -13.56 7.16 13.41
C SER A 295 -12.09 7.56 13.32
N LEU A 296 -11.57 7.76 12.10
CA LEU A 296 -10.17 8.07 11.86
C LEU A 296 -9.84 9.49 12.34
N GLN A 297 -8.79 9.59 13.15
CA GLN A 297 -8.19 10.85 13.58
C GLN A 297 -6.76 10.93 13.07
N GLN A 298 -6.46 12.00 12.33
CA GLN A 298 -5.13 12.29 11.83
C GLN A 298 -4.61 13.57 12.48
N ILE A 299 -3.42 13.48 13.07
CA ILE A 299 -2.74 14.62 13.69
C ILE A 299 -1.48 14.89 12.91
N MET A 300 -1.30 16.15 12.51
CA MET A 300 -0.07 16.63 11.90
C MET A 300 0.61 17.60 12.86
N ALA A 301 1.84 17.31 13.26
CA ALA A 301 2.65 18.19 14.09
C ALA A 301 3.51 19.10 13.20
N PHE A 302 3.44 20.42 13.43
CA PHE A 302 4.25 21.39 12.71
C PHE A 302 5.53 21.71 13.47
N GLU A 303 6.66 21.75 12.76
CA GLU A 303 7.99 22.06 13.32
C GLU A 303 8.31 21.22 14.58
N PRO A 304 8.20 19.89 14.52
CA PRO A 304 8.44 19.06 15.70
C PRO A 304 9.91 19.15 16.15
N ALA A 305 10.12 19.38 17.43
CA ALA A 305 11.41 19.15 18.06
C ALA A 305 11.49 17.68 18.47
N ILE A 306 12.38 16.95 17.81
CA ILE A 306 12.60 15.52 18.06
C ILE A 306 13.74 15.39 19.08
N ASP A 307 13.40 14.94 20.28
CA ASP A 307 14.34 14.70 21.37
C ASP A 307 15.00 13.32 21.22
N ILE A 308 14.24 12.32 20.78
CA ILE A 308 14.70 10.95 20.51
C ILE A 308 14.11 10.51 19.16
N PRO A 309 14.92 9.99 18.23
CA PRO A 309 14.42 9.46 16.96
C PRO A 309 13.28 8.46 17.18
N LEU A 310 12.21 8.63 16.40
CA LEU A 310 11.11 7.68 16.39
C LEU A 310 11.48 6.49 15.50
N GLU A 311 11.48 5.29 16.07
CA GLU A 311 11.80 4.04 15.40
C GLU A 311 10.52 3.30 14.98
N PRO A 312 10.48 2.66 13.80
CA PRO A 312 9.28 2.00 13.27
C PRO A 312 8.68 0.91 14.18
N GLU A 313 9.51 0.23 14.96
CA GLU A 313 9.12 -0.88 15.84
C GLU A 313 8.51 -0.45 17.19
N ASN A 314 8.52 0.84 17.52
CA ASN A 314 8.06 1.33 18.80
C ASN A 314 6.60 1.78 18.77
N HIS A 315 5.87 1.48 19.84
CA HIS A 315 4.53 1.99 20.03
C HIS A 315 4.57 3.35 20.72
N TYR A 316 3.93 4.33 20.08
CA TYR A 316 3.88 5.71 20.54
C TYR A 316 2.49 6.13 20.97
N LEU A 317 2.48 7.09 21.89
CA LEU A 317 1.30 7.72 22.43
C LEU A 317 1.39 9.22 22.17
N VAL A 318 0.42 9.75 21.42
CA VAL A 318 0.39 11.18 21.09
C VAL A 318 -0.60 11.87 22.01
N HIS A 319 -0.10 12.74 22.86
CA HIS A 319 -0.91 13.66 23.65
C HIS A 319 -0.96 15.01 22.97
N TYR A 320 -2.09 15.67 23.06
CA TYR A 320 -2.27 17.00 22.47
C TYR A 320 -3.43 17.72 23.16
N LYS A 321 -3.54 19.03 22.98
CA LYS A 321 -4.72 19.78 23.38
C LYS A 321 -5.52 20.18 22.16
N LEU A 322 -6.81 19.86 22.16
CA LEU A 322 -7.76 20.32 21.14
C LEU A 322 -8.65 21.38 21.77
N ASN A 323 -8.56 22.64 21.30
CA ASN A 323 -9.30 23.76 21.90
C ASN A 323 -9.06 23.88 23.43
N GLY A 324 -7.82 23.60 23.88
CA GLY A 324 -7.43 23.63 25.29
C GLY A 324 -7.74 22.36 26.09
N GLU A 325 -8.51 21.41 25.56
CA GLU A 325 -8.79 20.14 26.22
C GLU A 325 -7.73 19.09 25.90
N ALA A 326 -7.17 18.44 26.92
CA ALA A 326 -6.24 17.32 26.73
C ALA A 326 -6.94 16.13 26.04
N LYS A 327 -6.32 15.64 24.98
CA LYS A 327 -6.70 14.47 24.19
C LYS A 327 -5.49 13.56 24.03
N GLN A 328 -5.77 12.31 23.68
CA GLN A 328 -4.75 11.29 23.46
C GLN A 328 -5.21 10.39 22.32
N ILE A 329 -4.29 10.02 21.43
CA ILE A 329 -4.50 8.94 20.45
C ILE A 329 -3.40 7.89 20.57
N GLY A 330 -3.78 6.61 20.43
CA GLY A 330 -2.85 5.49 20.34
C GLY A 330 -2.44 5.33 18.88
N MET A 331 -1.14 5.35 18.61
CA MET A 331 -0.62 5.52 17.26
C MET A 331 -0.31 4.16 16.60
N ILE A 332 -0.67 4.04 15.32
CA ILE A 332 -0.16 3.03 14.39
C ILE A 332 0.42 3.86 13.24
N PHE A 333 1.66 3.61 12.83
CA PHE A 333 2.41 4.31 11.77
C PHE A 333 3.12 5.61 12.19
N ASN A 334 4.46 5.56 12.13
CA ASN A 334 5.38 6.69 12.14
C ASN A 334 6.08 6.73 10.77
N ASP A 335 6.03 7.85 10.06
CA ASP A 335 6.85 8.08 8.86
C ASP A 335 7.29 9.55 8.78
N TYR A 336 8.45 9.77 8.16
CA TYR A 336 9.04 11.09 7.98
C TYR A 336 8.75 11.61 6.58
N LEU A 337 8.07 12.76 6.48
CA LEU A 337 8.02 13.47 5.21
C LEU A 337 9.35 14.18 4.90
N PRO A 338 9.68 14.42 3.63
CA PRO A 338 10.91 15.11 3.20
C PRO A 338 11.11 16.52 3.77
N ASP A 339 10.07 17.10 4.37
CA ASP A 339 10.03 18.45 4.93
C ASP A 339 10.17 18.49 6.46
N SER A 340 10.45 17.36 7.12
CA SER A 340 10.54 17.23 8.59
C SER A 340 9.19 17.34 9.32
N THR A 341 8.06 17.19 8.62
CA THR A 341 6.73 17.09 9.23
C THR A 341 6.47 15.67 9.74
N LEU A 342 5.91 15.55 10.95
CA LEU A 342 5.61 14.26 11.56
C LEU A 342 4.11 13.95 11.56
N TRP A 343 3.77 12.77 11.05
CA TRP A 343 2.40 12.35 10.77
C TRP A 343 1.96 11.29 11.77
N PHE A 344 0.75 11.47 12.30
CA PHE A 344 0.12 10.51 13.19
C PHE A 344 -1.25 10.15 12.68
N VAL A 345 -1.53 8.84 12.58
CA VAL A 345 -2.84 8.32 12.21
C VAL A 345 -3.31 7.38 13.32
N SER A 346 -4.52 7.59 13.81
CA SER A 346 -5.22 6.69 14.76
C SER A 346 -6.59 6.36 14.22
N ARG A 347 -7.03 5.12 14.46
CA ARG A 347 -8.36 4.62 14.08
C ARG A 347 -9.43 4.90 15.11
#